data_AF-A0A9R0Y7I3-F1
#
_entry.id   AF-A0A9R0Y7I3-F1
#
_cell.length_a   1.000
_cell.length_b   1.000
_cell.length_c   1.000
_cell.angle_alpha   90.00
_cell.angle_beta   90.00
_cell.angle_gamma   90.00
#
_symmetry.space_group_name_H-M   'P 1'
#
loop_
_entity.id
_entity.type
_entity.pdbx_description
1 polymer ?
#
loop_
_entity_poly.entity_id
_entity_poly.type
_entity_poly.pdbx_seq_one_letter_code
_entity_poly.pdbx_strand_id
1 'polypeptide(L)'
;MLDALKCCLPLMASKPSNTILKYFTALLGLRQPIVTKSILENLHAVGDSPTVQLKPDMLLDLMCSLGMSVSTERKSGDELASIARLLNIGTRKVYSQNKHIFVVKLPLVFTSLGDILASEFEEARFCAVETFKGLIDNCIDENMVSQGIDQIKARHKGVRSNPTVIEKICAILEGLLDVRCSDVWDKSFLVISLAFDTLGKYTAVFILILCVGIVLLVLSF
;
A
#
# COMPACT_ATOMS: atom_id res chain seq x y z
N MET A 1 26.07 13.86 -3.25
CA MET A 1 26.57 12.46 -3.31
C MET A 1 25.42 11.45 -3.39
N LEU A 2 24.36 11.59 -2.56
CA LEU A 2 23.12 10.80 -2.69
C LEU A 2 22.46 10.94 -4.06
N ASP A 3 22.43 12.13 -4.66
CA ASP A 3 21.79 12.34 -5.97
C ASP A 3 22.51 11.58 -7.10
N ALA A 4 23.82 11.38 -6.99
CA ALA A 4 24.60 10.62 -7.97
C ALA A 4 24.21 9.12 -7.97
N LEU A 5 23.66 8.61 -6.86
CA LEU A 5 23.19 7.23 -6.79
C LEU A 5 21.99 6.99 -7.72
N LYS A 6 21.24 8.04 -8.10
CA LYS A 6 20.07 7.91 -8.98
C LYS A 6 20.44 7.29 -10.32
N CYS A 7 21.61 7.65 -10.85
CA CYS A 7 22.13 7.13 -12.12
C CYS A 7 22.88 5.81 -11.93
N CYS A 8 23.53 5.60 -10.79
CA CYS A 8 24.40 4.45 -10.57
C CYS A 8 23.63 3.23 -10.07
N LEU A 9 22.72 3.39 -9.12
CA LEU A 9 22.02 2.32 -8.43
C LEU A 9 21.24 1.38 -9.38
N PRO A 10 20.62 1.89 -10.47
CA PRO A 10 19.99 1.04 -11.49
C PRO A 10 20.95 0.11 -12.26
N LEU A 11 22.24 0.47 -12.31
CA LEU A 11 23.28 -0.22 -13.09
C LEU A 11 24.18 -1.10 -12.21
N MET A 12 24.03 -1.03 -10.89
CA MET A 12 24.86 -1.76 -9.94
C MET A 12 24.45 -3.24 -9.84
N ALA A 13 25.45 -4.08 -9.56
CA ALA A 13 25.21 -5.48 -9.21
C ALA A 13 24.33 -5.60 -7.94
N SER A 14 23.64 -6.73 -7.80
CA SER A 14 22.67 -6.94 -6.71
C SER A 14 23.25 -6.71 -5.31
N LYS A 15 24.46 -7.21 -5.04
CA LYS A 15 25.09 -7.12 -3.71
C LYS A 15 25.26 -5.67 -3.22
N PRO A 16 25.95 -4.77 -3.95
CA PRO A 16 26.09 -3.37 -3.52
C PRO A 16 24.75 -2.62 -3.50
N SER A 17 23.83 -2.88 -4.43
CA SER A 17 22.51 -2.23 -4.42
C SER A 17 21.73 -2.55 -3.15
N ASN A 18 21.71 -3.82 -2.75
CA ASN A 18 21.06 -4.24 -1.50
C ASN A 18 21.74 -3.63 -0.26
N THR A 19 23.07 -3.51 -0.25
CA THR A 19 23.79 -2.83 0.83
C THR A 19 23.38 -1.36 0.93
N ILE A 20 23.24 -0.65 -0.20
CA ILE A 20 22.78 0.76 -0.22
C ILE A 20 21.35 0.88 0.29
N LEU A 21 20.44 0.00 -0.11
CA LEU A 21 19.06 0.00 0.38
C LEU A 21 18.98 -0.13 1.90
N LYS A 22 19.85 -0.94 2.52
CA LYS A 22 19.92 -1.04 3.99
C LYS A 22 20.19 0.31 4.64
N TYR A 23 21.06 1.13 4.04
CA TYR A 23 21.36 2.46 4.53
C TYR A 23 20.20 3.43 4.30
N PHE A 24 19.43 3.28 3.21
CA PHE A 24 18.22 4.10 3.01
C PHE A 24 17.22 3.93 4.15
N THR A 25 16.99 2.71 4.64
CA THR A 25 16.13 2.49 5.80
C THR A 25 16.62 3.25 7.04
N ALA A 26 17.93 3.18 7.32
CA ALA A 26 18.52 3.90 8.45
C ALA A 26 18.44 5.43 8.28
N LEU A 27 18.66 5.93 7.06
CA LEU A 27 18.63 7.35 6.73
C LEU A 27 17.21 7.92 6.76
N LEU A 28 16.19 7.17 6.33
CA LEU A 28 14.78 7.56 6.52
C LEU A 28 14.45 7.73 8.01
N GLY A 29 15.08 6.95 8.88
CA GLY A 29 14.96 7.09 10.33
C GLY A 29 15.46 8.44 10.89
N LEU A 30 16.27 9.19 10.13
CA LEU A 30 16.75 10.53 10.53
C LEU A 30 15.70 11.62 10.35
N ARG A 31 14.63 11.37 9.57
CA ARG A 31 13.50 12.29 9.38
C ARG A 31 13.88 13.66 8.82
N GLN A 32 14.94 13.71 8.01
CA GLN A 32 15.42 14.94 7.40
C GLN A 32 14.81 15.10 5.99
N PRO A 33 14.04 16.18 5.70
CA PRO A 33 13.33 16.33 4.43
C PRO A 33 14.23 16.22 3.20
N ILE A 34 15.42 16.83 3.23
CA ILE A 34 16.38 16.79 2.12
C ILE A 34 16.85 15.34 1.86
N VAL A 35 17.10 14.58 2.92
CA VAL A 35 17.54 13.18 2.85
C VAL A 35 16.39 12.32 2.33
N THR A 36 15.18 12.50 2.86
CA THR A 36 13.98 11.80 2.41
C THR A 36 13.74 12.04 0.93
N LYS A 37 13.71 13.29 0.47
CA LYS A 37 13.56 13.63 -0.96
C LYS A 37 14.60 12.93 -1.84
N SER A 38 15.87 12.99 -1.46
CA SER A 38 16.95 12.33 -2.19
C SER A 38 16.73 10.81 -2.27
N ILE A 39 16.31 10.19 -1.17
CA ILE A 39 16.00 8.74 -1.13
C ILE A 39 14.82 8.41 -2.04
N LEU A 40 13.75 9.21 -2.02
CA LEU A 40 12.57 9.00 -2.88
C LEU A 40 12.98 9.05 -4.36
N GLU A 41 13.78 10.03 -4.78
CA GLU A 41 14.27 10.14 -6.15
C GLU A 41 15.13 8.95 -6.58
N ASN A 42 15.99 8.46 -5.68
CA ASN A 42 16.79 7.26 -5.90
C ASN A 42 15.92 6.00 -6.05
N LEU A 43 14.89 5.87 -5.22
CA LEU A 43 13.99 4.73 -5.25
C LEU A 43 13.11 4.71 -6.49
N HIS A 44 12.70 5.87 -7.01
CA HIS A 44 11.97 5.94 -8.28
C HIS A 44 12.83 5.40 -9.42
N ALA A 45 14.07 5.85 -9.53
CA ALA A 45 15.00 5.38 -10.57
C ALA A 45 15.25 3.86 -10.51
N VAL A 46 15.23 3.27 -9.32
CA VAL A 46 15.37 1.81 -9.15
C VAL A 46 14.05 1.06 -9.38
N GLY A 47 12.93 1.67 -9.02
CA GLY A 47 11.59 1.16 -9.24
C GLY A 47 11.31 0.93 -10.73
N ASP A 48 11.68 1.92 -11.55
CA ASP A 48 11.49 1.91 -13.01
C ASP A 48 12.45 0.96 -13.73
N SER A 49 13.53 0.53 -13.07
CA SER A 49 14.52 -0.33 -13.70
C SER A 49 14.14 -1.82 -13.63
N PRO A 50 14.02 -2.52 -14.78
CA PRO A 50 13.75 -3.95 -14.82
C PRO A 50 15.00 -4.79 -14.45
N THR A 51 16.20 -4.21 -14.52
CA THR A 51 17.47 -4.93 -14.35
C THR A 51 17.91 -5.05 -12.90
N VAL A 52 17.45 -4.17 -12.00
CA VAL A 52 17.88 -4.20 -10.60
C VAL A 52 17.20 -5.34 -9.85
N GLN A 53 18.03 -6.28 -9.40
CA GLN A 53 17.62 -7.35 -8.50
C GLN A 53 17.80 -6.94 -7.04
N LEU A 54 16.70 -6.46 -6.45
CA LEU A 54 16.60 -6.17 -5.01
C LEU A 54 16.08 -7.39 -4.26
N LYS A 55 16.52 -7.55 -3.00
CA LYS A 55 15.96 -8.55 -2.10
C LYS A 55 14.54 -8.14 -1.69
N PRO A 56 13.53 -9.02 -1.84
CA PRO A 56 12.14 -8.68 -1.56
C PRO A 56 11.90 -8.23 -0.12
N ASP A 57 12.55 -8.86 0.87
CA ASP A 57 12.41 -8.49 2.29
C ASP A 57 12.89 -7.07 2.57
N MET A 58 14.05 -6.70 2.02
CA MET A 58 14.63 -5.38 2.23
C MET A 58 13.82 -4.28 1.54
N LEU A 59 13.32 -4.57 0.34
CA LEU A 59 12.43 -3.65 -0.38
C LEU A 59 11.10 -3.49 0.38
N LEU A 60 10.55 -4.58 0.92
CA LEU A 60 9.32 -4.53 1.71
C LEU A 60 9.47 -3.72 2.99
N ASP A 61 10.56 -3.94 3.75
CA ASP A 61 10.84 -3.17 4.96
C ASP A 61 10.94 -1.67 4.65
N LEU A 62 11.59 -1.32 3.54
CA LEU A 62 11.69 0.06 3.08
C LEU A 62 10.32 0.67 2.71
N MET A 63 9.48 -0.08 1.99
CA MET A 63 8.11 0.36 1.68
C MET A 63 7.28 0.55 2.96
N CYS A 64 7.42 -0.36 3.93
CA CYS A 64 6.76 -0.22 5.23
C CYS A 64 7.26 1.02 5.99
N SER A 65 8.56 1.29 5.99
CA SER A 65 9.13 2.50 6.61
C SER A 65 8.61 3.78 5.96
N LEU A 66 8.53 3.81 4.62
CA LEU A 66 7.95 4.94 3.89
C LEU A 66 6.46 5.13 4.22
N GLY A 67 5.68 4.04 4.20
CA GLY A 67 4.27 4.08 4.56
C GLY A 67 4.02 4.57 5.99
N MET A 68 4.79 4.09 6.96
CA MET A 68 4.69 4.56 8.35
C MET A 68 5.10 6.03 8.50
N SER A 69 5.96 6.56 7.62
CA SER A 69 6.38 7.95 7.68
C SER A 69 5.25 8.93 7.30
N VAL A 70 4.23 8.49 6.56
CA VAL A 70 3.11 9.32 6.11
C VAL A 70 2.44 10.03 7.29
N SER A 71 2.14 9.28 8.35
CA SER A 71 1.34 9.77 9.48
C SER A 71 2.17 10.43 10.59
N THR A 72 3.51 10.37 10.54
CA THR A 72 4.37 10.80 11.65
C THR A 72 4.96 12.21 11.50
N GLU A 73 4.91 12.79 10.30
CA GLU A 73 5.61 14.04 9.98
C GLU A 73 4.80 14.87 8.98
N ARG A 74 4.94 16.21 9.05
CA ARG A 74 4.45 17.07 7.97
C ARG A 74 5.25 16.80 6.70
N LYS A 75 4.55 16.45 5.64
CA LYS A 75 5.10 16.20 4.30
C LYS A 75 4.44 17.13 3.30
N SER A 76 5.15 17.49 2.25
CA SER A 76 4.55 18.21 1.13
C SER A 76 3.66 17.30 0.29
N GLY A 77 2.77 17.88 -0.51
CA GLY A 77 1.98 17.14 -1.50
C GLY A 77 2.86 16.30 -2.43
N ASP A 78 3.97 16.87 -2.92
CA ASP A 78 4.93 16.18 -3.79
C ASP A 78 5.55 14.96 -3.11
N GLU A 79 5.92 15.08 -1.83
CA GLU A 79 6.49 13.97 -1.05
C GLU A 79 5.46 12.86 -0.87
N LEU A 80 4.22 13.19 -0.51
CA LEU A 80 3.14 12.21 -0.34
C LEU A 80 2.79 11.52 -1.67
N ALA A 81 2.68 12.27 -2.77
CA ALA A 81 2.46 11.74 -4.10
C ALA A 81 3.61 10.79 -4.52
N SER A 82 4.85 11.18 -4.23
CA SER A 82 6.04 10.38 -4.46
C SER A 82 6.04 9.08 -3.65
N ILE A 83 5.67 9.13 -2.36
CA ILE A 83 5.52 7.95 -1.51
C ILE A 83 4.45 7.02 -2.05
N ALA A 84 3.26 7.53 -2.42
CA ALA A 84 2.19 6.70 -2.99
C ALA A 84 2.67 5.94 -4.24
N ARG A 85 3.32 6.65 -5.19
CA ARG A 85 3.89 6.03 -6.40
C ARG A 85 4.94 4.96 -6.07
N LEU A 86 5.81 5.19 -5.10
CA LEU A 86 6.79 4.19 -4.65
C LEU A 86 6.14 2.99 -3.99
N LEU A 87 5.12 3.20 -3.15
CA LEU A 87 4.36 2.11 -2.57
C LEU A 87 3.77 1.26 -3.69
N ASN A 88 3.21 1.84 -4.75
CA ASN A 88 2.74 1.08 -5.92
C ASN A 88 3.85 0.22 -6.55
N ILE A 89 4.94 0.87 -6.96
CA ILE A 89 6.02 0.21 -7.71
C ILE A 89 6.72 -0.86 -6.86
N GLY A 90 7.13 -0.47 -5.65
CA GLY A 90 7.91 -1.31 -4.75
C GLY A 90 7.13 -2.53 -4.30
N THR A 91 5.86 -2.36 -3.91
CA THR A 91 5.07 -3.48 -3.41
C THR A 91 4.65 -4.46 -4.51
N ARG A 92 4.31 -3.99 -5.71
CA ARG A 92 4.07 -4.87 -6.87
C ARG A 92 5.32 -5.68 -7.21
N LYS A 93 6.50 -5.06 -7.14
CA LYS A 93 7.79 -5.74 -7.36
C LYS A 93 8.03 -6.82 -6.29
N VAL A 94 7.84 -6.51 -5.00
CA VAL A 94 7.94 -7.51 -3.91
C VAL A 94 6.94 -8.64 -4.13
N TYR A 95 5.68 -8.33 -4.41
CA TYR A 95 4.64 -9.33 -4.60
C TYR A 95 4.95 -10.28 -5.77
N SER A 96 5.46 -9.76 -6.89
CA SER A 96 5.86 -10.57 -8.04
C SER A 96 7.02 -11.53 -7.73
N GLN A 97 7.90 -11.18 -6.79
CA GLN A 97 9.06 -11.98 -6.40
C GLN A 97 8.73 -12.97 -5.27
N ASN A 98 7.96 -12.54 -4.27
CA ASN A 98 7.57 -13.35 -3.13
C ASN A 98 6.23 -12.89 -2.54
N LYS A 99 5.16 -13.54 -3.00
CA LYS A 99 3.79 -13.24 -2.57
C LYS A 99 3.58 -13.39 -1.07
N HIS A 100 4.14 -14.43 -0.46
CA HIS A 100 3.86 -14.80 0.94
C HIS A 100 4.34 -13.75 1.94
N ILE A 101 5.50 -13.16 1.69
CA ILE A 101 6.09 -12.16 2.57
C ILE A 101 5.29 -10.85 2.49
N PHE A 102 4.79 -10.52 1.29
CA PHE A 102 4.04 -9.28 1.07
C PHE A 102 2.62 -9.32 1.67
N VAL A 103 1.91 -10.43 1.53
CA VAL A 103 0.51 -10.59 1.98
C VAL A 103 0.30 -10.09 3.41
N VAL A 104 1.25 -10.36 4.32
CA VAL A 104 1.16 -9.98 5.73
C VAL A 104 1.24 -8.45 5.95
N LYS A 105 1.96 -7.74 5.07
CA LYS A 105 2.20 -6.28 5.18
C LYS A 105 1.27 -5.46 4.29
N LEU A 106 0.53 -6.09 3.38
CA LEU A 106 -0.42 -5.42 2.50
C LEU A 106 -1.41 -4.50 3.25
N PRO A 107 -2.01 -4.90 4.39
CA PRO A 107 -2.88 -3.99 5.14
C PRO A 107 -2.19 -2.72 5.61
N LEU A 108 -0.91 -2.79 6.01
CA LEU A 108 -0.15 -1.61 6.43
C LEU A 108 -0.02 -0.60 5.28
N VAL A 109 0.25 -1.10 4.07
CA VAL A 109 0.35 -0.25 2.87
C VAL A 109 -0.99 0.40 2.56
N PHE A 110 -2.10 -0.35 2.66
CA PHE A 110 -3.45 0.18 2.47
C PHE A 110 -3.78 1.28 3.49
N THR A 111 -3.40 1.09 4.76
CA THR A 111 -3.56 2.12 5.79
C THR A 111 -2.81 3.39 5.42
N SER A 112 -1.53 3.28 5.02
CA SER A 112 -0.73 4.45 4.62
C SER A 112 -1.33 5.18 3.42
N LEU A 113 -1.90 4.46 2.45
CA LEU A 113 -2.58 5.07 1.31
C LEU A 113 -3.88 5.78 1.72
N GLY A 114 -4.60 5.26 2.71
CA GLY A 114 -5.76 5.93 3.30
C GLY A 114 -5.37 7.26 3.95
N ASP A 115 -4.26 7.28 4.69
CA ASP A 115 -3.72 8.51 5.26
C ASP A 115 -3.31 9.53 4.19
N ILE A 116 -2.72 9.08 3.06
CA ILE A 116 -2.42 9.97 1.92
C ILE A 116 -3.69 10.49 1.27
N LEU A 117 -4.70 9.63 1.08
CA LEU A 117 -5.98 10.01 0.48
C LEU A 117 -6.72 11.06 1.34
N ALA A 118 -6.61 10.97 2.66
CA ALA A 118 -7.17 11.93 3.60
C ALA A 118 -6.37 13.25 3.70
N SER A 119 -5.19 13.35 3.07
CA SER A 119 -4.41 14.60 3.05
C SER A 119 -5.10 15.69 2.25
N GLU A 120 -4.69 16.96 2.36
CA GLU A 120 -5.28 18.09 1.61
C GLU A 120 -4.75 18.24 0.17
N PHE A 121 -3.78 17.43 -0.25
CA PHE A 121 -3.05 17.63 -1.50
C PHE A 121 -3.63 16.80 -2.64
N GLU A 122 -4.23 17.46 -3.64
CA GLU A 122 -4.95 16.77 -4.73
C GLU A 122 -4.06 15.83 -5.56
N GLU A 123 -2.81 16.18 -5.85
CA GLU A 123 -1.89 15.27 -6.56
C GLU A 123 -1.59 14.01 -5.72
N ALA A 124 -1.43 14.17 -4.40
CA ALA A 124 -1.20 13.06 -3.50
C ALA A 124 -2.43 12.14 -3.42
N ARG A 125 -3.63 12.72 -3.35
CA ARG A 125 -4.92 11.99 -3.42
C ARG A 125 -5.02 11.18 -4.71
N PHE A 126 -4.76 11.81 -5.85
CA PHE A 126 -4.78 11.15 -7.16
C PHE A 126 -3.80 9.97 -7.20
N CYS A 127 -2.56 10.16 -6.75
CA CYS A 127 -1.56 9.10 -6.69
C CYS A 127 -1.96 7.97 -5.73
N ALA A 128 -2.61 8.28 -4.61
CA ALA A 128 -3.12 7.28 -3.68
C ALA A 128 -4.23 6.43 -4.32
N VAL A 129 -5.19 7.05 -5.02
CA VAL A 129 -6.24 6.32 -5.75
C VAL A 129 -5.63 5.38 -6.79
N GLU A 130 -4.73 5.87 -7.65
CA GLU A 130 -4.08 5.05 -8.67
C GLU A 130 -3.27 3.90 -8.05
N THR A 131 -2.65 4.16 -6.90
CA THR A 131 -1.92 3.12 -6.17
C THR A 131 -2.87 2.08 -5.60
N PHE A 132 -3.97 2.48 -4.94
CA PHE A 132 -4.99 1.56 -4.46
C PHE A 132 -5.48 0.65 -5.59
N LYS A 133 -5.83 1.22 -6.76
CA LYS A 133 -6.26 0.44 -7.92
C LYS A 133 -5.20 -0.56 -8.35
N GLY A 134 -3.95 -0.10 -8.49
CA GLY A 134 -2.82 -0.96 -8.82
C GLY A 134 -2.66 -2.13 -7.84
N LEU A 135 -2.79 -1.90 -6.54
CA LEU A 135 -2.66 -2.98 -5.54
C LEU A 135 -3.86 -3.93 -5.53
N ILE A 136 -5.08 -3.41 -5.67
CA ILE A 136 -6.29 -4.23 -5.75
C ILE A 136 -6.19 -5.18 -6.95
N ASP A 137 -5.82 -4.66 -8.12
CA ASP A 137 -5.76 -5.45 -9.36
C ASP A 137 -4.60 -6.46 -9.38
N ASN A 138 -3.46 -6.13 -8.77
CA ASN A 138 -2.23 -6.92 -8.93
C ASN A 138 -1.88 -7.76 -7.70
N CYS A 139 -2.34 -7.40 -6.50
CA CYS A 139 -1.87 -8.01 -5.25
C CYS A 139 -2.95 -8.76 -4.47
N ILE A 140 -4.23 -8.65 -4.86
CA ILE A 140 -5.33 -9.44 -4.30
C ILE A 140 -5.66 -10.57 -5.27
N ASP A 141 -5.20 -11.79 -4.94
CA ASP A 141 -5.45 -12.99 -5.74
C ASP A 141 -6.48 -13.93 -5.11
N GLU A 142 -6.98 -14.86 -5.92
CA GLU A 142 -7.98 -15.86 -5.51
C GLU A 142 -7.54 -16.66 -4.28
N ASN A 143 -6.26 -17.01 -4.20
CA ASN A 143 -5.72 -17.78 -3.09
C ASN A 143 -5.83 -17.02 -1.77
N MET A 144 -5.47 -15.73 -1.76
CA MET A 144 -5.61 -14.87 -0.58
C MET A 144 -7.08 -14.79 -0.13
N VAL A 145 -7.99 -14.63 -1.09
CA VAL A 145 -9.43 -14.51 -0.81
C VAL A 145 -9.99 -15.83 -0.29
N SER A 146 -9.74 -16.95 -0.97
CA SER A 146 -10.19 -18.28 -0.54
C SER A 146 -9.69 -18.63 0.86
N GLN A 147 -8.39 -18.42 1.13
CA GLN A 147 -7.82 -18.67 2.46
C GLN A 147 -8.47 -17.79 3.55
N GLY A 148 -8.78 -16.53 3.23
CA GLY A 148 -9.50 -15.66 4.15
C GLY A 148 -10.89 -16.20 4.48
N ILE A 149 -11.61 -16.66 3.46
CA ILE A 149 -12.98 -17.18 3.61
C ILE A 149 -13.00 -18.49 4.40
N ASP A 150 -12.06 -19.38 4.13
CA ASP A 150 -11.98 -20.64 4.85
C ASP A 150 -11.70 -20.41 6.34
N GLN A 151 -10.84 -19.43 6.67
CA GLN A 151 -10.61 -19.01 8.05
C GLN A 151 -11.86 -18.37 8.70
N ILE A 152 -12.60 -17.54 7.97
CA ILE A 152 -13.85 -16.94 8.46
C ILE A 152 -14.89 -18.03 8.73
N LYS A 153 -15.08 -18.99 7.81
CA LYS A 153 -15.99 -20.12 7.98
C LYS A 153 -15.58 -21.01 9.16
N ALA A 154 -14.30 -21.27 9.34
CA ALA A 154 -13.79 -22.01 10.49
C ALA A 154 -14.09 -21.27 11.81
N ARG A 155 -13.98 -19.94 11.83
CA ARG A 155 -14.32 -19.14 13.01
C ARG A 155 -15.80 -19.22 13.37
N HIS A 156 -16.69 -19.19 12.39
CA HIS A 156 -18.14 -19.40 12.62
C HIS A 156 -18.44 -20.79 13.21
N LYS A 157 -17.58 -21.77 12.97
CA LYS A 157 -17.66 -23.12 13.58
C LYS A 157 -16.97 -23.22 14.95
N GLY A 158 -16.55 -22.10 15.55
CA GLY A 158 -15.99 -22.03 16.89
C GLY A 158 -14.46 -22.03 16.97
N VAL A 159 -13.74 -22.04 15.84
CA VAL A 159 -12.27 -21.96 15.83
C VAL A 159 -11.80 -20.53 16.06
N ARG A 160 -11.06 -20.26 17.14
CA ARG A 160 -10.48 -18.92 17.35
C ARG A 160 -9.36 -18.66 16.33
N SER A 161 -9.45 -17.54 15.62
CA SER A 161 -8.45 -17.07 14.67
C SER A 161 -8.35 -15.54 14.73
N ASN A 162 -7.22 -14.99 14.30
CA ASN A 162 -7.05 -13.54 14.13
C ASN A 162 -7.70 -13.08 12.82
N PRO A 163 -8.10 -11.79 12.69
CA PRO A 163 -8.59 -11.26 11.42
C PRO A 163 -7.62 -11.53 10.27
N THR A 164 -8.17 -12.04 9.19
CA THR A 164 -7.46 -12.32 7.94
C THR A 164 -6.97 -11.04 7.28
N VAL A 165 -6.05 -11.16 6.33
CA VAL A 165 -5.57 -10.01 5.55
C VAL A 165 -6.72 -9.33 4.80
N ILE A 166 -7.66 -10.11 4.24
CA ILE A 166 -8.83 -9.55 3.55
C ILE A 166 -9.77 -8.83 4.53
N GLU A 167 -10.07 -9.41 5.71
CA GLU A 167 -10.87 -8.70 6.73
C GLU A 167 -10.24 -7.35 7.10
N LYS A 168 -8.91 -7.30 7.25
CA LYS A 168 -8.20 -6.05 7.55
C LYS A 168 -8.28 -5.06 6.38
N ILE A 169 -8.12 -5.52 5.14
CA ILE A 169 -8.27 -4.67 3.94
C ILE A 169 -9.70 -4.11 3.87
N CYS A 170 -10.73 -4.93 4.08
CA CYS A 170 -12.12 -4.48 4.11
C CYS A 170 -12.35 -3.41 5.18
N ALA A 171 -11.83 -3.61 6.40
CA ALA A 171 -11.95 -2.63 7.47
C ALA A 171 -11.24 -1.30 7.14
N ILE A 172 -10.09 -1.35 6.44
CA ILE A 172 -9.39 -0.13 5.99
C ILE A 172 -10.20 0.58 4.92
N LEU A 173 -10.74 -0.15 3.95
CA LEU A 173 -11.57 0.40 2.88
C LEU A 173 -12.85 1.04 3.42
N GLU A 174 -13.50 0.40 4.40
CA GLU A 174 -14.63 0.99 5.13
C GLU A 174 -14.23 2.28 5.85
N GLY A 175 -13.03 2.31 6.44
CA GLY A 175 -12.46 3.51 7.07
C GLY A 175 -12.26 4.70 6.11
N LEU A 176 -12.20 4.47 4.79
CA LEU A 176 -12.15 5.56 3.80
C LEU A 176 -13.48 6.33 3.66
N LEU A 177 -14.55 5.80 4.25
CA LEU A 177 -15.86 6.43 4.33
C LEU A 177 -16.12 7.11 5.69
N ASP A 178 -15.11 7.16 6.57
CA ASP A 178 -15.16 7.97 7.79
C ASP A 178 -15.44 9.44 7.43
N VAL A 179 -16.13 10.16 8.31
CA VAL A 179 -16.41 11.60 8.22
C VAL A 179 -15.12 12.40 7.97
N ARG A 180 -13.98 11.94 8.51
CA ARG A 180 -12.65 12.55 8.28
C ARG A 180 -12.22 12.57 6.81
N CYS A 181 -12.80 11.69 5.98
CA CYS A 181 -12.53 11.59 4.55
C CYS A 181 -13.70 12.08 3.70
N SER A 182 -14.68 12.79 4.29
CA SER A 182 -15.92 13.18 3.61
C SER A 182 -15.73 14.06 2.38
N ASP A 183 -14.68 14.87 2.37
CA ASP A 183 -14.31 15.72 1.23
C ASP A 183 -13.65 14.95 0.06
N VAL A 184 -13.31 13.68 0.27
CA VAL A 184 -12.70 12.78 -0.73
C VAL A 184 -13.52 11.52 -0.97
N TRP A 185 -14.78 11.47 -0.52
CA TRP A 185 -15.61 10.29 -0.71
C TRP A 185 -15.83 9.94 -2.18
N ASP A 186 -15.85 10.92 -3.09
CA ASP A 186 -15.86 10.68 -4.54
C ASP A 186 -14.72 9.73 -4.96
N LYS A 187 -13.52 9.96 -4.44
CA LYS A 187 -12.33 9.13 -4.68
C LYS A 187 -12.35 7.83 -3.88
N SER A 188 -12.81 7.87 -2.63
CA SER A 188 -12.98 6.65 -1.81
C SER A 188 -13.94 5.67 -2.49
N PHE A 189 -15.06 6.15 -3.04
CA PHE A 189 -16.02 5.32 -3.76
C PHE A 189 -15.41 4.65 -4.99
N LEU A 190 -14.52 5.33 -5.74
CA LEU A 190 -13.80 4.71 -6.86
C LEU A 190 -12.96 3.51 -6.41
N VAL A 191 -12.22 3.68 -5.31
CA VAL A 191 -11.38 2.61 -4.75
C VAL A 191 -12.22 1.45 -4.21
N ILE A 192 -13.26 1.77 -3.45
CA ILE A 192 -14.15 0.78 -2.82
C ILE A 192 -14.93 -0.01 -3.88
N SER A 193 -15.44 0.65 -4.93
CA SER A 193 -16.15 -0.01 -6.02
C SER A 193 -15.23 -1.00 -6.77
N LEU A 194 -13.98 -0.62 -7.04
CA LEU A 194 -13.02 -1.54 -7.64
C LEU A 194 -12.68 -2.72 -6.73
N ALA A 195 -12.50 -2.47 -5.43
CA ALA A 195 -12.26 -3.52 -4.46
C ALA A 195 -13.44 -4.49 -4.40
N PHE A 196 -14.66 -3.96 -4.46
CA PHE A 196 -15.88 -4.73 -4.51
C PHE A 196 -15.96 -5.61 -5.76
N ASP A 197 -15.71 -5.04 -6.94
CA ASP A 197 -15.69 -5.82 -8.19
C ASP A 197 -14.62 -6.91 -8.16
N THR A 198 -13.47 -6.62 -7.56
CA THR A 198 -12.36 -7.57 -7.48
C THR A 198 -12.63 -8.68 -6.48
N LEU A 199 -13.10 -8.37 -5.27
CA LEU A 199 -13.42 -9.36 -4.23
C LEU A 199 -14.70 -10.14 -4.56
N GLY A 200 -15.67 -9.47 -5.19
CA GLY A 200 -16.96 -10.02 -5.59
C GLY A 200 -16.86 -11.11 -6.65
N LYS A 201 -15.84 -11.06 -7.53
CA LYS A 201 -15.49 -12.16 -8.44
C LYS A 201 -15.28 -13.49 -7.72
N TYR A 202 -14.76 -13.43 -6.50
CA TYR A 202 -14.42 -14.61 -5.74
C TYR A 202 -15.58 -15.07 -4.86
N THR A 203 -16.31 -14.16 -4.17
CA THR A 203 -17.54 -14.54 -3.43
C THR A 203 -18.55 -13.42 -3.18
N ALA A 204 -19.83 -13.81 -3.10
CA ALA A 204 -20.94 -12.96 -2.67
C ALA A 204 -20.94 -12.59 -1.16
N VAL A 205 -20.12 -13.23 -0.33
CA VAL A 205 -20.05 -12.94 1.11
C VAL A 205 -19.37 -11.59 1.38
N PHE A 206 -18.33 -11.25 0.60
CA PHE A 206 -17.69 -9.93 0.70
C PHE A 206 -18.54 -8.81 0.12
N ILE A 207 -19.39 -9.13 -0.84
CA ILE A 207 -20.42 -8.22 -1.35
C ILE A 207 -21.31 -7.76 -0.20
N LEU A 208 -21.79 -8.68 0.64
CA LEU A 208 -22.61 -8.36 1.80
C LEU A 208 -21.88 -7.50 2.85
N ILE A 209 -20.61 -7.78 3.14
CA ILE A 209 -19.83 -7.03 4.14
C ILE A 209 -19.62 -5.57 3.70
N LEU A 210 -19.18 -5.36 2.45
CA LEU A 210 -18.96 -4.02 1.89
C LEU A 210 -20.28 -3.28 1.62
N CYS A 211 -21.31 -3.95 1.09
CA CYS A 211 -22.61 -3.34 0.84
C CYS A 211 -23.30 -2.91 2.14
N VAL A 212 -23.24 -3.70 3.21
CA VAL A 212 -23.87 -3.31 4.49
C VAL A 212 -23.21 -2.07 5.06
N GLY A 213 -21.87 -1.98 5.02
CA GLY A 213 -21.14 -0.77 5.43
C GLY A 213 -21.50 0.46 4.60
N ILE A 214 -21.48 0.35 3.26
CA ILE A 214 -21.82 1.46 2.35
C ILE A 214 -23.28 1.89 2.51
N VAL A 215 -24.21 0.94 2.60
CA VAL A 215 -25.66 1.22 2.72
C VAL A 215 -25.99 1.84 4.08
N LEU A 216 -25.39 1.37 5.19
CA LEU A 216 -25.56 2.00 6.50
C LEU A 216 -25.02 3.43 6.52
N LEU A 217 -23.92 3.68 5.81
CA LEU A 217 -23.29 4.99 5.78
C LEU A 217 -24.09 5.98 4.90
N VAL A 218 -24.57 5.55 3.73
CA VAL A 218 -25.45 6.35 2.86
C VAL A 218 -26.81 6.65 3.52
N LEU A 219 -27.33 5.75 4.37
CA LEU A 219 -28.57 5.97 5.13
C LEU A 219 -28.40 6.83 6.39
N SER A 220 -27.15 7.13 6.78
CA SER A 220 -26.84 7.95 7.96
C SER A 220 -26.67 9.45 7.63
N PHE A 221 -26.86 9.83 6.36
CA PHE A 221 -26.87 11.21 5.84
C PHE A 221 -28.19 11.48 5.10
#